data_AF-A0A7C2IDQ2-F1
#
_entry.id   AF-A0A7C2IDQ2-F1
#
_cell.length_a   1.000
_cell.length_b   1.000
_cell.length_c   1.000
_cell.angle_alpha   90.00
_cell.angle_beta   90.00
_cell.angle_gamma   90.00
#
_symmetry.space_group_name_H-M   'P 1'
#
loop_
_entity.id
_entity.type
_entity.pdbx_description
1 polymer ?
#
loop_
_entity_poly.entity_id
_entity_poly.type
_entity_poly.pdbx_seq_one_letter_code
_entity_poly.pdbx_strand_id
1 'polypeptide(L)'
;MGSEQGKTGGDGPLVHLRRDWSLSAVSAGFLAVLVSYAGPLAIFFHAAEVGHFSHDMVASWVWAISIGAALSGILLSWTTKVPVITAWSAPGTALLVTLFPALPLPQVVGAYITAALILFLIGCSGYFDRIMARIPRGIAAGMMAGILFQFGVQAFSSAAAAPLLGVSMVLAYLLFRRLLPRYCIVL
;
A
#
# COMPACT_ATOMS: atom_id res chain seq x y z
N MET A 1 44.13 8.99 -41.59
CA MET A 1 45.27 9.62 -40.88
C MET A 1 44.67 10.65 -39.94
N GLY A 2 44.76 10.42 -38.62
CA GLY A 2 44.16 11.24 -37.56
C GLY A 2 42.87 10.63 -36.98
N SER A 3 42.89 9.59 -36.13
CA SER A 3 43.22 9.56 -34.68
C SER A 3 42.29 10.41 -33.81
N GLU A 4 41.33 9.76 -33.13
CA GLU A 4 41.20 9.79 -31.66
C GLU A 4 40.23 8.69 -31.20
N GLN A 5 40.82 7.57 -30.79
CA GLN A 5 40.21 6.66 -29.83
C GLN A 5 40.40 7.26 -28.43
N GLY A 6 39.39 7.13 -27.58
CA GLY A 6 39.60 6.94 -26.15
C GLY A 6 38.98 7.97 -25.22
N LYS A 7 37.84 7.62 -24.62
CA LYS A 7 37.80 7.41 -23.17
C LYS A 7 36.59 6.57 -22.75
N THR A 8 36.86 5.32 -22.45
CA THR A 8 36.10 4.49 -21.52
C THR A 8 36.08 5.16 -20.14
N GLY A 9 34.90 5.30 -19.54
CA GLY A 9 34.75 5.67 -18.13
C GLY A 9 33.36 5.28 -17.69
N GLY A 10 33.25 4.22 -16.88
CA GLY A 10 31.96 3.72 -16.41
C GLY A 10 31.23 4.77 -15.60
N ASP A 11 30.16 5.33 -16.16
CA ASP A 11 29.19 6.12 -15.41
C ASP A 11 28.43 5.16 -14.52
N GLY A 12 28.95 4.96 -13.31
CA GLY A 12 28.32 4.11 -12.30
C GLY A 12 26.92 4.64 -11.95
N PRO A 13 26.01 3.76 -11.51
CA PRO A 13 24.62 4.12 -11.15
C PRO A 13 24.49 5.29 -10.16
N LEU A 14 25.56 5.61 -9.43
CA LEU A 14 25.65 6.73 -8.49
C LEU A 14 25.58 8.11 -9.15
N VAL A 15 25.97 8.26 -10.42
CA VAL A 15 25.93 9.55 -11.15
C VAL A 15 24.50 9.91 -11.57
N HIS A 16 23.67 8.90 -11.89
CA HIS A 16 22.25 9.10 -12.20
C HIS A 16 21.43 9.43 -10.94
N LEU A 17 21.74 8.82 -9.79
CA LEU A 17 21.02 9.04 -8.53
C LEU A 17 21.03 10.51 -8.06
N ARG A 18 22.13 11.24 -8.30
CA ARG A 18 22.24 12.68 -7.99
C ARG A 18 21.42 13.56 -8.93
N ARG A 19 21.13 13.09 -10.14
CA ARG A 19 20.34 13.83 -11.14
C ARG A 19 18.84 13.53 -10.99
N ASP A 20 18.49 12.37 -10.45
CA ASP A 20 17.12 11.96 -10.11
C ASP A 20 16.60 12.60 -8.80
N TRP A 21 17.51 13.12 -7.98
CA TRP A 21 17.22 13.96 -6.80
C TRP A 21 16.66 15.33 -7.22
N SER A 22 15.40 15.34 -7.64
CA SER A 22 14.62 16.57 -7.83
C SER A 22 13.68 16.79 -6.65
N LEU A 23 13.38 18.05 -6.34
CA LEU A 23 12.31 18.41 -5.38
C LEU A 23 10.98 17.73 -5.73
N SER A 24 10.71 17.55 -7.02
CA SER A 24 9.55 16.81 -7.52
C SER A 24 9.55 15.35 -7.06
N ALA A 25 10.68 14.63 -7.20
CA ALA A 25 10.78 13.23 -6.80
C ALA A 25 10.58 13.05 -5.29
N VAL A 26 11.16 13.95 -4.48
CA VAL A 26 10.97 13.93 -3.02
C VAL A 26 9.51 14.21 -2.65
N SER A 27 8.89 15.21 -3.28
CA SER A 27 7.47 15.53 -3.03
C SER A 27 6.52 14.41 -3.45
N ALA A 28 6.79 13.74 -4.58
CA ALA A 28 6.01 12.62 -5.06
C ALA A 28 6.16 11.39 -4.15
N GLY A 29 7.39 11.09 -3.69
CA GLY A 29 7.64 10.04 -2.72
C GLY A 29 6.96 10.32 -1.37
N PHE A 30 7.03 11.56 -0.89
CA PHE A 30 6.35 11.99 0.34
C PHE A 30 4.81 11.88 0.22
N LEU A 31 4.24 12.35 -0.89
CA LEU A 31 2.80 12.21 -1.16
C LEU A 31 2.39 10.74 -1.26
N ALA A 32 3.20 9.91 -1.92
CA ALA A 32 2.96 8.47 -2.00
C ALA A 32 2.90 7.85 -0.60
N VAL A 33 3.84 8.20 0.30
CA VAL A 33 3.80 7.75 1.70
C VAL A 33 2.55 8.25 2.43
N LEU A 34 2.23 9.55 2.35
CA LEU A 34 1.04 10.09 3.02
C LEU A 34 -0.25 9.40 2.58
N VAL A 35 -0.44 9.23 1.28
CA VAL A 35 -1.60 8.53 0.71
C VAL A 35 -1.62 7.07 1.14
N SER A 36 -0.44 6.44 1.16
CA SER A 36 -0.25 5.05 1.57
C SER A 36 -0.70 4.83 3.03
N TYR A 37 -0.42 5.77 3.95
CA TYR A 37 -0.84 5.66 5.36
C TYR A 37 -2.32 6.06 5.59
N ALA A 38 -2.86 6.99 4.80
CA ALA A 38 -4.16 7.61 5.09
C ALA A 38 -5.34 6.60 5.18
N GLY A 39 -5.34 5.56 4.34
CA GLY A 39 -6.43 4.57 4.32
C GLY A 39 -6.20 3.39 5.28
N PRO A 40 -5.20 2.55 5.03
CA PRO A 40 -5.02 1.27 5.73
C PRO A 40 -4.75 1.40 7.24
N LEU A 41 -4.10 2.48 7.68
CA LEU A 41 -3.71 2.65 9.09
C LEU A 41 -4.94 2.70 10.02
N ALA A 42 -6.01 3.36 9.59
CA ALA A 42 -7.26 3.42 10.35
C ALA A 42 -7.88 2.03 10.56
N ILE A 43 -7.79 1.16 9.56
CA ILE A 43 -8.30 -0.23 9.63
C ILE A 43 -7.46 -1.05 10.62
N PHE A 44 -6.14 -0.82 10.69
CA PHE A 44 -5.27 -1.49 11.68
C PHE A 44 -5.60 -1.08 13.11
N PHE A 45 -5.83 0.21 13.37
CA PHE A 45 -6.27 0.65 14.69
C PHE A 45 -7.61 0.04 15.06
N HIS A 46 -8.56 0.03 14.13
CA HIS A 46 -9.86 -0.60 14.38
C HIS A 46 -9.75 -2.12 14.65
N ALA A 47 -8.93 -2.83 13.86
CA ALA A 47 -8.66 -4.25 14.09
C ALA A 47 -8.00 -4.49 15.46
N ALA A 48 -7.12 -3.58 15.89
CA ALA A 48 -6.47 -3.67 17.18
C ALA A 48 -7.42 -3.41 18.35
N GLU A 49 -8.34 -2.46 18.22
CA GLU A 49 -9.40 -2.19 19.18
C GLU A 49 -10.31 -3.41 19.36
N VAL A 50 -10.75 -4.01 18.24
CA VAL A 50 -11.58 -5.23 18.25
C VAL A 50 -10.85 -6.42 18.87
N GLY A 51 -9.54 -6.54 18.64
CA GLY A 51 -8.69 -7.58 19.24
C GLY A 51 -8.17 -7.26 20.65
N HIS A 52 -8.51 -6.10 21.21
CA HIS A 52 -8.02 -5.62 22.51
C HIS A 52 -6.48 -5.63 22.66
N PHE A 53 -5.75 -5.32 21.59
CA PHE A 53 -4.28 -5.29 21.62
C PHE A 53 -3.74 -3.99 22.22
N SER A 54 -2.57 -4.06 22.87
CA SER A 54 -1.90 -2.89 23.45
C SER A 54 -1.36 -1.95 22.38
N HIS A 55 -1.24 -0.66 22.73
CA HIS A 55 -0.66 0.35 21.85
C HIS A 55 0.77 0.01 21.42
N ASP A 56 1.57 -0.59 22.30
CA ASP A 56 2.94 -1.03 21.99
C ASP A 56 2.95 -2.11 20.90
N MET A 57 1.98 -3.03 20.92
CA MET A 57 1.82 -4.07 19.90
C MET A 57 1.47 -3.43 18.55
N VAL A 58 0.50 -2.52 18.50
CA VAL A 58 0.12 -1.83 17.26
C VAL A 58 1.27 -1.00 16.71
N ALA A 59 2.02 -0.31 17.57
CA ALA A 59 3.21 0.44 17.18
C ALA A 59 4.27 -0.48 16.54
N SER A 60 4.45 -1.69 17.07
CA SER A 60 5.36 -2.70 16.48
C SER A 60 4.91 -3.13 15.08
N TRP A 61 3.60 -3.25 14.83
CA TRP A 61 3.07 -3.61 13.51
C TRP A 61 3.32 -2.49 12.50
N VAL A 62 3.03 -1.24 12.89
CA VAL A 62 3.28 -0.07 12.06
C VAL A 62 4.77 0.02 11.74
N TRP A 63 5.64 -0.15 12.73
CA TRP A 63 7.08 -0.16 12.55
C TRP A 63 7.52 -1.26 11.56
N ALA A 64 7.05 -2.49 11.76
CA ALA A 64 7.41 -3.63 10.92
C ALA A 64 6.99 -3.42 9.46
N ILE A 65 5.79 -2.90 9.21
CA ILE A 65 5.32 -2.61 7.85
C ILE A 65 6.12 -1.46 7.24
N SER A 66 6.42 -0.41 8.00
CA SER A 66 7.20 0.75 7.54
C SER A 66 8.58 0.32 7.05
N ILE A 67 9.29 -0.45 7.89
CA ILE A 67 10.63 -0.95 7.57
C ILE A 67 10.56 -1.99 6.45
N GLY A 68 9.58 -2.91 6.49
CA GLY A 68 9.39 -3.92 5.46
C GLY A 68 9.14 -3.31 4.08
N ALA A 69 8.25 -2.31 3.98
CA ALA A 69 7.96 -1.60 2.75
C ALA A 69 9.17 -0.79 2.27
N ALA A 70 9.86 -0.07 3.17
CA ALA A 70 11.06 0.69 2.82
C ALA A 70 12.17 -0.21 2.27
N LEU A 71 12.51 -1.30 2.97
CA LEU A 71 13.56 -2.22 2.55
C LEU A 71 13.22 -2.91 1.22
N SER A 72 12.00 -3.43 1.10
CA SER A 72 11.56 -4.12 -0.12
C SER A 72 11.45 -3.17 -1.32
N GLY A 73 10.92 -1.95 -1.11
CA GLY A 73 10.82 -0.93 -2.15
C GLY A 73 12.19 -0.45 -2.63
N ILE A 74 13.13 -0.20 -1.72
CA ILE A 74 14.51 0.17 -2.07
C ILE A 74 15.19 -0.98 -2.83
N LEU A 75 15.11 -2.21 -2.30
CA LEU A 75 15.76 -3.37 -2.90
C LEU A 75 15.21 -3.68 -4.30
N LEU A 76 13.88 -3.68 -4.46
CA LEU A 76 13.24 -3.94 -5.75
C LEU A 76 13.49 -2.79 -6.72
N SER A 77 13.45 -1.53 -6.26
CA SER A 77 13.73 -0.40 -7.14
C SER A 77 15.17 -0.40 -7.65
N TRP A 78 16.12 -0.79 -6.80
CA TRP A 78 17.51 -0.92 -7.19
C TRP A 78 17.69 -2.08 -8.18
N THR A 79 17.20 -3.27 -7.85
CA THR A 79 17.42 -4.46 -8.66
C THR A 79 16.70 -4.39 -10.02
N THR A 80 15.46 -3.88 -10.05
CA THR A 80 14.66 -3.76 -11.28
C THR A 80 14.92 -2.48 -12.07
N LYS A 81 15.59 -1.49 -11.48
CA LYS A 81 15.83 -0.15 -12.06
C LYS A 81 14.55 0.60 -12.44
N VAL A 82 13.44 0.28 -11.78
CA VAL A 82 12.12 0.92 -11.94
C VAL A 82 11.66 1.36 -10.55
N PRO A 83 10.98 2.51 -10.37
CA PRO A 83 10.45 2.90 -9.06
C PRO A 83 9.35 1.93 -8.61
N VAL A 84 9.70 1.00 -7.73
CA VAL A 84 8.78 0.00 -7.17
C VAL A 84 8.30 0.49 -5.81
N ILE A 85 6.98 0.66 -5.68
CA ILE A 85 6.32 0.96 -4.41
C ILE A 85 5.68 -0.33 -3.91
N THR A 86 6.14 -0.81 -2.76
CA THR A 86 5.52 -1.95 -2.09
C THR A 86 4.34 -1.47 -1.25
N ALA A 87 3.17 -2.02 -1.55
CA ALA A 87 1.94 -1.68 -0.85
C ALA A 87 1.63 -2.71 0.24
N TRP A 88 0.93 -2.25 1.27
CA TRP A 88 0.20 -3.08 2.23
C TRP A 88 -1.03 -3.76 1.59
N SER A 89 -1.43 -4.89 2.18
CA SER A 89 -2.66 -5.58 1.83
C SER A 89 -3.85 -4.99 2.61
N ALA A 90 -4.48 -3.93 2.08
CA ALA A 90 -5.72 -3.38 2.62
C ALA A 90 -6.83 -4.45 2.83
N PRO A 91 -7.13 -5.35 1.87
CA PRO A 91 -8.10 -6.41 2.10
C PRO A 91 -7.65 -7.43 3.16
N GLY A 92 -6.34 -7.63 3.34
CA GLY A 92 -5.80 -8.46 4.43
C GLY A 92 -6.13 -7.87 5.80
N THR A 93 -5.86 -6.59 6.02
CA THR A 93 -6.19 -5.93 7.29
C THR A 93 -7.70 -5.90 7.55
N ALA A 94 -8.51 -5.73 6.51
CA ALA A 94 -9.96 -5.81 6.63
C ALA A 94 -10.44 -7.17 7.17
N LEU A 95 -9.80 -8.25 6.69
CA LEU A 95 -10.09 -9.60 7.17
C LEU A 95 -9.78 -9.75 8.66
N LEU A 96 -8.69 -9.13 9.17
CA LEU A 96 -8.33 -9.18 10.60
C LEU A 96 -9.45 -8.71 11.52
N VAL A 97 -10.14 -7.62 11.15
CA VAL A 97 -11.27 -7.05 11.92
C VAL A 97 -12.35 -8.12 12.18
N THR A 98 -12.60 -8.98 11.19
CA THR A 98 -13.61 -10.05 11.29
C THR A 98 -13.13 -11.30 12.04
N LEU A 99 -11.81 -11.52 12.13
CA LEU A 99 -11.22 -12.75 12.65
C LEU A 99 -10.80 -12.68 14.12
N PHE A 100 -10.41 -11.50 14.63
CA PHE A 100 -9.93 -11.36 16.00
C PHE A 100 -10.93 -11.67 17.14
N PRO A 101 -12.27 -11.72 16.94
CA PRO A 101 -13.16 -12.28 17.96
C PRO A 101 -13.03 -13.81 18.13
N ALA A 102 -12.50 -14.51 17.11
CA ALA A 102 -12.57 -15.97 17.00
C ALA A 102 -11.21 -16.68 16.98
N LEU A 103 -10.12 -15.99 16.63
CA LEU A 103 -8.80 -16.59 16.44
C LEU A 103 -7.71 -15.90 17.27
N PRO A 104 -6.84 -16.66 17.96
CA PRO A 104 -5.72 -16.10 18.71
C PRO A 104 -4.63 -15.56 17.76
N LEU A 105 -3.97 -14.47 18.16
CA LEU A 105 -2.95 -13.76 17.36
C LEU A 105 -1.88 -14.68 16.74
N PRO A 106 -1.30 -15.69 17.44
CA PRO A 106 -0.29 -16.55 16.85
C PRO A 106 -0.77 -17.35 15.64
N GLN A 107 -2.04 -17.78 15.62
CA GLN A 107 -2.62 -18.49 14.48
C GLN A 107 -2.79 -17.56 13.28
N VAL A 108 -3.23 -16.32 13.53
CA VAL A 108 -3.33 -15.28 12.49
C VAL A 108 -1.95 -15.00 11.90
N VAL A 109 -0.94 -14.76 12.73
CA VAL A 109 0.45 -14.53 12.29
C VAL A 109 0.97 -15.72 11.48
N GLY A 110 0.74 -16.95 11.94
CA GLY A 110 1.12 -18.17 11.23
C GLY A 110 0.49 -18.24 9.84
N ALA A 111 -0.83 -18.01 9.75
CA ALA A 111 -1.54 -18.00 8.46
C ALA A 111 -0.99 -16.92 7.51
N TYR A 112 -0.67 -15.73 8.01
CA TYR A 112 -0.06 -14.65 7.23
C TYR A 112 1.33 -15.01 6.71
N ILE A 113 2.19 -15.57 7.56
CA ILE A 113 3.54 -16.00 7.16
C ILE A 113 3.45 -17.14 6.14
N THR A 114 2.56 -18.11 6.34
CA THR A 114 2.35 -19.20 5.39
C THR A 114 1.83 -18.67 4.05
N ALA A 115 0.84 -17.78 4.03
CA ALA A 115 0.34 -17.16 2.81
C ALA A 115 1.42 -16.36 2.10
N ALA A 116 2.21 -15.57 2.83
CA ALA A 116 3.33 -14.81 2.29
C ALA A 116 4.40 -15.71 1.68
N LEU A 117 4.73 -16.84 2.31
CA LEU A 117 5.68 -17.82 1.78
C LEU A 117 5.17 -18.44 0.48
N ILE A 118 3.90 -18.82 0.44
CA ILE A 118 3.27 -19.37 -0.78
C ILE A 118 3.30 -18.34 -1.91
N LEU A 119 2.88 -17.09 -1.63
CA LEU A 119 2.91 -15.99 -2.58
C LEU A 119 4.33 -15.70 -3.08
N PHE A 120 5.33 -15.72 -2.18
CA PHE A 120 6.72 -15.52 -2.52
C PHE A 120 7.25 -16.63 -3.43
N LEU A 121 6.95 -17.90 -3.13
CA LEU A 121 7.33 -19.03 -3.98
C LEU A 121 6.68 -18.94 -5.37
N ILE A 122 5.40 -18.57 -5.44
CA ILE A 122 4.71 -18.36 -6.72
C ILE A 122 5.33 -17.19 -7.49
N GLY A 123 5.63 -16.07 -6.83
CA GLY A 123 6.28 -14.91 -7.45
C GLY A 123 7.67 -15.24 -8.01
N CYS A 124 8.52 -15.89 -7.20
CA CYS A 124 9.86 -16.31 -7.61
C CYS A 124 9.86 -17.36 -8.74
N SER A 125 8.81 -18.18 -8.82
CA SER A 125 8.69 -19.19 -9.88
C SER A 125 8.34 -18.62 -11.26
N GLY A 126 7.95 -17.35 -11.36
CA GLY A 126 7.49 -16.73 -12.61
C GLY A 126 6.10 -17.21 -13.08
N TYR A 127 5.46 -18.12 -12.35
CA TYR A 127 4.11 -18.62 -12.69
C TYR A 127 2.99 -17.64 -12.35
N PHE A 128 3.28 -16.56 -11.62
CA PHE A 128 2.28 -15.58 -11.19
C PHE A 128 1.46 -15.04 -12.37
N ASP A 129 2.13 -14.60 -13.45
CA ASP A 129 1.46 -14.06 -14.64
C ASP A 129 0.55 -15.11 -15.30
N ARG A 130 0.98 -16.37 -15.29
CA ARG A 130 0.21 -17.49 -15.85
C ARG A 130 -1.01 -17.85 -15.00
N ILE A 131 -0.93 -17.67 -13.68
CA ILE A 131 -2.06 -17.86 -12.77
C ILE A 131 -3.05 -16.70 -12.96
N MET A 132 -2.56 -15.46 -12.96
CA MET A 132 -3.38 -14.26 -13.17
C MET A 132 -4.11 -14.29 -14.51
N ALA A 133 -3.45 -14.75 -15.59
CA ALA A 133 -4.07 -14.88 -16.91
C ALA A 133 -5.25 -15.88 -16.96
N ARG A 134 -5.34 -16.81 -15.99
CA ARG A 134 -6.46 -17.76 -15.89
C ARG A 134 -7.66 -17.21 -15.13
N ILE A 135 -7.49 -16.15 -14.34
CA ILE A 135 -8.58 -15.56 -13.57
C ILE A 135 -9.45 -14.73 -14.54
N PRO A 136 -10.73 -15.10 -14.76
CA PRO A 136 -11.62 -14.31 -15.60
C PRO A 136 -11.77 -12.91 -15.02
N ARG A 137 -11.68 -11.88 -15.88
CA ARG A 137 -11.80 -10.47 -15.48
C ARG A 137 -13.07 -10.19 -14.66
N GLY A 138 -14.17 -10.88 -14.96
CA GLY A 138 -15.42 -10.77 -14.21
C GLY A 138 -15.32 -11.24 -12.74
N ILE A 139 -14.55 -12.28 -12.44
CA ILE A 139 -14.34 -12.75 -11.06
C ILE A 139 -13.48 -11.74 -10.30
N ALA A 140 -12.39 -11.27 -10.90
CA ALA A 140 -11.52 -10.26 -10.27
C ALA A 140 -12.30 -8.96 -9.98
N ALA A 141 -13.10 -8.49 -10.94
CA ALA A 141 -13.96 -7.33 -10.75
C ALA A 141 -15.03 -7.58 -9.67
N GLY A 142 -15.66 -8.76 -9.66
CA GLY A 142 -16.63 -9.14 -8.64
C GLY A 142 -16.04 -9.22 -7.23
N MET A 143 -14.82 -9.73 -7.09
CA MET A 143 -14.09 -9.74 -5.81
C MET A 143 -13.84 -8.32 -5.30
N MET A 144 -13.34 -7.44 -6.17
CA MET A 144 -13.12 -6.03 -5.81
C MET A 144 -14.42 -5.31 -5.47
N ALA A 145 -15.48 -5.55 -6.23
CA ALA A 145 -16.80 -4.99 -5.96
C ALA A 145 -17.34 -5.47 -4.60
N GLY A 146 -17.21 -6.76 -4.27
CA GLY A 146 -17.66 -7.30 -2.98
C GLY A 146 -16.91 -6.69 -1.79
N ILE A 147 -15.59 -6.57 -1.88
CA ILE A 147 -14.77 -5.94 -0.85
C ILE A 147 -15.16 -4.46 -0.69
N LEU A 148 -15.23 -3.71 -1.80
CA LEU A 148 -15.55 -2.28 -1.76
C LEU A 148 -16.99 -2.01 -1.31
N PHE A 149 -17.93 -2.88 -1.66
CA PHE A 149 -19.33 -2.79 -1.24
C PHE A 149 -19.46 -2.87 0.29
N GLN A 150 -18.77 -3.81 0.93
CA GLN A 150 -18.73 -3.92 2.40
C GLN A 150 -18.23 -2.61 3.04
N PHE A 151 -17.11 -2.06 2.54
CA PHE A 151 -16.61 -0.78 3.02
C PHE A 151 -17.59 0.38 2.81
N GLY A 152 -18.25 0.41 1.64
CA GLY A 152 -19.27 1.42 1.34
C GLY A 152 -20.44 1.36 2.32
N VAL A 153 -21.02 0.17 2.52
CA VAL A 153 -22.13 -0.04 3.46
C VAL A 153 -21.72 0.35 4.89
N GLN A 154 -20.54 -0.06 5.33
CA GLN A 154 -20.03 0.28 6.66
C GLN A 154 -19.80 1.79 6.83
N ALA A 155 -19.31 2.47 5.79
CA ALA A 155 -19.16 3.93 5.79
C ALA A 155 -20.51 4.64 5.92
N PHE A 156 -21.55 4.19 5.22
CA PHE A 156 -22.90 4.74 5.36
C PHE A 156 -23.50 4.49 6.75
N SER A 157 -23.28 3.31 7.33
CA SER A 157 -23.69 3.00 8.70
C SER A 157 -23.03 3.93 9.72
N SER A 158 -21.71 4.13 9.61
CA SER A 158 -20.96 5.06 10.48
C SER A 158 -21.42 6.52 10.29
N ALA A 159 -21.74 6.92 9.06
CA ALA A 159 -22.28 8.24 8.78
C ALA A 159 -23.68 8.42 9.39
N ALA A 160 -24.52 7.37 9.42
CA ALA A 160 -25.82 7.42 10.10
C ALA A 160 -25.67 7.55 11.63
N ALA A 161 -24.63 6.93 12.20
CA ALA A 161 -24.32 7.05 13.63
C ALA A 161 -23.80 8.45 14.01
N ALA A 162 -23.05 9.11 13.12
CA ALA A 162 -22.51 10.46 13.33
C ALA A 162 -22.74 11.37 12.11
N PRO A 163 -24.00 11.79 11.85
CA PRO A 163 -24.38 12.45 10.58
C PRO A 163 -23.71 13.80 10.40
N LEU A 164 -23.52 14.56 11.47
CA LEU A 164 -22.83 15.85 11.42
C LEU A 164 -21.38 15.67 10.97
N LEU A 165 -20.69 14.64 11.48
CA LEU A 165 -19.31 14.35 11.14
C LEU A 165 -19.20 13.88 9.68
N GLY A 166 -20.04 12.92 9.27
CA GLY A 166 -20.09 12.44 7.88
C GLY A 166 -20.35 13.56 6.87
N VAL A 167 -21.36 14.39 7.11
CA VAL A 167 -21.69 15.53 6.22
C VAL A 167 -20.56 16.57 6.21
N SER A 168 -19.96 16.87 7.36
CA SER A 168 -18.82 17.80 7.43
C SER A 168 -17.61 17.32 6.64
N MET A 169 -17.32 16.01 6.66
CA MET A 169 -16.23 15.42 5.88
C MET A 169 -16.48 15.53 4.37
N VAL A 170 -17.72 15.25 3.93
CA VAL A 170 -18.12 15.40 2.53
C VAL A 170 -18.06 16.86 2.09
N LEU A 171 -18.57 17.78 2.90
CA LEU A 171 -18.53 19.22 2.61
C LEU A 171 -17.10 19.73 2.54
N ALA A 172 -16.26 19.39 3.52
CA ALA A 172 -14.84 19.75 3.50
C ALA A 172 -14.16 19.19 2.25
N TYR A 173 -14.38 17.91 1.92
CA TYR A 173 -13.83 17.30 0.71
C TYR A 173 -14.27 18.04 -0.56
N LEU A 174 -15.55 18.37 -0.71
CA LEU A 174 -16.07 19.12 -1.85
C LEU A 174 -15.50 20.54 -1.91
N LEU A 175 -15.37 21.21 -0.76
CA LEU A 175 -14.81 22.55 -0.67
C LEU A 175 -13.33 22.57 -1.08
N PHE A 176 -12.53 21.66 -0.54
CA PHE A 176 -11.12 21.51 -0.90
C PHE A 176 -10.94 21.07 -2.35
N ARG A 177 -11.79 20.16 -2.85
CA ARG A 177 -11.80 19.76 -4.27
C ARG A 177 -12.12 20.93 -5.19
N ARG A 178 -12.99 21.85 -4.77
CA ARG A 178 -13.37 23.04 -5.54
C ARG A 178 -12.33 24.17 -5.45
N LEU A 179 -11.71 24.37 -4.29
CA LEU A 179 -10.77 25.47 -4.04
C LEU A 179 -9.33 25.16 -4.46
N LEU A 180 -8.94 23.88 -4.40
CA LEU A 180 -7.57 23.42 -4.72
C LEU A 180 -7.57 22.30 -5.78
N PRO A 181 -8.21 22.48 -6.96
CA PRO A 181 -8.29 21.44 -7.99
C PRO A 181 -6.92 21.01 -8.53
N ARG A 182 -5.87 21.85 -8.37
CA ARG A 182 -4.48 21.52 -8.73
C ARG A 182 -3.78 20.56 -7.76
N TYR A 183 -4.29 20.38 -6.54
CA TYR A 183 -3.74 19.46 -5.53
C TYR A 183 -4.57 18.19 -5.36
N CYS A 184 -5.76 18.13 -5.95
CA CYS A 184 -6.49 16.88 -6.16
C CYS A 184 -5.81 16.11 -7.30
N ILE A 185 -4.80 15.32 -6.95
CA ILE A 185 -4.28 14.29 -7.86
C ILE A 185 -5.46 13.43 -8.29
N VAL A 186 -5.71 13.40 -9.60
CA VAL A 186 -6.61 12.43 -10.22
C VAL A 186 -5.97 11.07 -9.97
N LEU A 187 -6.57 10.29 -9.07
CA LEU A 187 -6.17 8.92 -8.77
C LEU A 187 -6.36 8.02 -10.00
#